data_AF-A0A0C3HBB3-F1
#
_entry.id   AF-A0A0C3HBB3-F1
#
_cell.length_a   1.000
_cell.length_b   1.000
_cell.length_c   1.000
_cell.angle_alpha   90.00
_cell.angle_beta   90.00
_cell.angle_gamma   90.00
#
_symmetry.space_group_name_H-M   'P 1'
#
loop_
_entity.id
_entity.type
_entity.pdbx_description
1 polymer ?
#
loop_
_entity_poly.entity_id
_entity_poly.type
_entity_poly.pdbx_seq_one_letter_code
_entity_poly.pdbx_strand_id
1 'polypeptide(L)'
;MSDPFIACQEIARTFYAKDNQIEPSIWHAIISEQERIYTHRALFDKWQLLASAQALTIYLLIRITDVVGTPHDASIDTALLFTLKEVYTLLHQAEQDSISTAEQNIRTKQTWEDWIFVESKLRTAAIYFIVAIHFDIEFGLPCNSEHDYKLEDVQLPAAKTLWEAGDEETWREELKVLKRKRDAKDTIEVGEHKLTLHDLVRENRSDAEESHDESKKEEVLRDRLDEWFEEFDELGMILAISSTAI
;
A
#
# COMPACT_ATOMS: atom_id res chain seq x y z
N MET A 1 10.15 -12.18 -21.05
CA MET A 1 9.85 -10.74 -20.87
C MET A 1 10.58 -10.29 -19.63
N SER A 2 11.25 -9.13 -19.63
CA SER A 2 12.03 -8.69 -18.46
C SER A 2 11.12 -8.34 -17.29
N ASP A 3 11.51 -8.77 -16.09
CA ASP A 3 10.80 -8.51 -14.83
C ASP A 3 10.89 -7.00 -14.48
N PRO A 4 9.75 -6.30 -14.31
CA PRO A 4 9.73 -4.89 -13.85
C PRO A 4 10.56 -4.65 -12.59
N PHE A 5 10.64 -5.63 -11.69
CA PHE A 5 11.45 -5.53 -10.47
C PHE A 5 12.94 -5.41 -10.78
N ILE A 6 13.46 -6.19 -11.73
CA ILE A 6 14.88 -6.17 -12.11
C ILE A 6 15.25 -4.80 -12.71
N ALA A 7 14.41 -4.30 -13.64
CA ALA A 7 14.63 -2.99 -14.24
C ALA A 7 14.63 -1.86 -13.19
N CYS A 8 13.66 -1.91 -12.26
CA CYS A 8 13.60 -0.96 -11.15
C CYS A 8 14.84 -1.01 -10.25
N GLN A 9 15.34 -2.21 -9.93
CA GLN A 9 16.57 -2.35 -9.12
C GLN A 9 17.78 -1.70 -9.79
N GLU A 10 17.94 -1.87 -11.11
CA GLU A 10 19.05 -1.28 -11.85
C GLU A 10 18.99 0.25 -11.86
N ILE A 11 17.80 0.81 -12.10
CA ILE A 11 17.56 2.26 -12.07
C ILE A 11 17.81 2.81 -10.66
N ALA A 12 17.23 2.20 -9.62
CA ALA A 12 17.37 2.64 -8.24
C ALA A 12 18.82 2.59 -7.74
N ARG A 13 19.58 1.54 -8.09
CA ARG A 13 21.02 1.45 -7.78
C ARG A 13 21.82 2.57 -8.45
N THR A 14 21.50 2.87 -9.70
CA THR A 14 22.15 3.95 -10.45
C THR A 14 21.87 5.32 -9.83
N PHE A 15 20.64 5.54 -9.37
CA PHE A 15 20.24 6.74 -8.65
C PHE A 15 21.01 6.91 -7.32
N TYR A 16 21.05 5.85 -6.50
CA TYR A 16 21.73 5.89 -5.20
C TYR A 16 23.26 6.08 -5.34
N ALA A 17 23.88 5.44 -6.33
CA ALA A 17 25.32 5.54 -6.56
C ALA A 17 25.79 6.95 -6.95
N LYS A 18 24.88 7.83 -7.39
CA LYS A 18 25.17 9.20 -7.82
C LYS A 18 24.85 10.25 -6.76
N ASP A 19 24.77 9.86 -5.48
CA ASP A 19 24.51 10.76 -4.35
C ASP A 19 23.24 11.61 -4.54
N ASN A 20 22.16 10.97 -5.04
CA ASN A 20 20.89 11.59 -5.38
C ASN A 20 20.96 12.73 -6.41
N GLN A 21 22.06 12.86 -7.17
CA GLN A 21 22.11 13.75 -8.32
C GLN A 21 21.40 13.10 -9.50
N ILE A 22 20.24 13.64 -9.87
CA ILE A 22 19.43 13.09 -10.95
C ILE A 22 19.96 13.59 -12.29
N GLU A 23 20.81 12.77 -12.89
CA GLU A 23 21.27 12.97 -14.25
C GLU A 23 20.11 12.70 -15.24
N PRO A 24 19.97 13.45 -16.35
CA PRO A 24 18.95 13.21 -17.37
C PRO A 24 18.85 11.76 -17.85
N SER A 25 19.95 11.00 -17.80
CA SER A 25 20.00 9.58 -18.15
C SER A 25 19.10 8.69 -17.26
N ILE A 26 18.92 9.04 -15.98
CA ILE A 26 18.02 8.31 -15.07
C ILE A 26 16.57 8.56 -15.48
N TRP A 27 16.21 9.80 -15.81
CA TRP A 27 14.87 10.13 -16.27
C TRP A 27 14.53 9.42 -17.58
N HIS A 28 15.46 9.36 -18.53
CA HIS A 28 15.27 8.58 -19.75
C HIS A 28 15.03 7.08 -19.47
N ALA A 29 15.75 6.50 -18.49
CA ALA A 29 15.53 5.11 -18.10
C ALA A 29 14.17 4.89 -17.45
N ILE A 30 13.75 5.79 -16.54
CA ILE A 30 12.43 5.74 -15.88
C ILE A 30 11.30 5.85 -16.90
N ILE A 31 11.38 6.82 -17.83
CA ILE A 31 10.36 7.02 -18.87
C ILE A 31 10.29 5.79 -19.77
N SER A 32 11.44 5.30 -20.26
CA SER A 32 11.48 4.12 -21.11
C SER A 32 10.89 2.89 -20.42
N GLU A 33 11.12 2.73 -19.12
CA GLU A 33 10.58 1.60 -18.35
C GLU A 33 9.09 1.76 -18.07
N GLN A 34 8.64 2.97 -17.73
CA GLN A 34 7.22 3.28 -17.60
C GLN A 34 6.46 3.00 -18.91
N GLU A 35 6.97 3.43 -20.06
CA GLU A 35 6.38 3.15 -21.37
C GLU A 35 6.31 1.64 -21.65
N ARG A 36 7.36 0.89 -21.27
CA ARG A 36 7.40 -0.56 -21.43
C ARG A 36 6.33 -1.23 -20.57
N ILE A 37 6.23 -0.86 -19.29
CA ILE A 37 5.21 -1.34 -18.35
C ILE A 37 3.83 -1.04 -18.92
N TYR A 38 3.55 0.21 -19.28
CA TYR A 38 2.27 0.62 -19.84
C TYR A 38 1.91 -0.22 -21.08
N THR A 39 2.84 -0.39 -22.02
CA THR A 39 2.61 -1.15 -23.25
C THR A 39 2.29 -2.62 -23.00
N HIS A 40 2.97 -3.26 -22.04
CA HIS A 40 2.87 -4.70 -21.83
C HIS A 40 1.97 -5.11 -20.66
N ARG A 41 1.41 -4.16 -19.89
CA ARG A 41 0.62 -4.41 -18.66
C ARG A 41 -0.46 -5.48 -18.82
N ALA A 42 -1.15 -5.51 -19.96
CA ALA A 42 -2.23 -6.46 -20.22
C ALA A 42 -1.75 -7.92 -20.38
N LEU A 43 -0.44 -8.13 -20.55
CA LEU A 43 0.20 -9.45 -20.68
C LEU A 43 0.86 -9.91 -19.37
N PHE A 44 0.86 -9.07 -18.33
CA PHE A 44 1.51 -9.36 -17.06
C PHE A 44 0.65 -10.28 -16.21
N ASP A 45 1.29 -11.21 -15.51
CA ASP A 45 0.64 -11.94 -14.42
C ASP A 45 0.48 -11.06 -13.16
N LYS A 46 -0.20 -11.58 -12.13
CA LYS A 46 -0.45 -10.83 -10.90
C LYS A 46 0.83 -10.33 -10.22
N TRP A 47 1.91 -11.12 -10.24
CA TRP A 47 3.18 -10.77 -9.61
C TRP A 47 3.92 -9.70 -10.40
N GLN A 48 3.92 -9.80 -11.72
CA GLN A 48 4.47 -8.79 -12.62
C GLN A 48 3.72 -7.46 -12.52
N LEU A 49 2.40 -7.50 -12.37
CA LEU A 49 1.60 -6.30 -12.12
C LEU A 49 1.95 -5.67 -10.75
N LEU A 50 2.08 -6.48 -9.69
CA LEU A 50 2.48 -5.98 -8.37
C LEU A 50 3.90 -5.38 -8.41
N ALA A 51 4.85 -6.06 -9.05
CA ALA A 51 6.20 -5.55 -9.25
C ALA A 51 6.21 -4.23 -10.05
N SER A 52 5.32 -4.10 -11.04
CA SER A 52 5.15 -2.87 -11.81
C SER A 52 4.61 -1.73 -10.95
N ALA A 53 3.61 -1.99 -10.10
CA ALA A 53 3.07 -0.99 -9.18
C ALA A 53 4.14 -0.51 -8.19
N GLN A 54 4.92 -1.44 -7.63
CA GLN A 54 6.04 -1.12 -6.74
C GLN A 54 7.12 -0.30 -7.45
N ALA A 55 7.51 -0.67 -8.67
CA ALA A 55 8.50 0.07 -9.46
C ALA A 55 8.05 1.50 -9.76
N LEU A 56 6.81 1.67 -10.23
CA LEU A 56 6.22 2.99 -10.48
C LEU A 56 6.14 3.85 -9.22
N THR A 57 5.80 3.24 -8.07
CA THR A 57 5.80 3.92 -6.76
C THR A 57 7.21 4.40 -6.39
N ILE A 58 8.24 3.58 -6.60
CA ILE A 58 9.64 3.99 -6.38
C ILE A 58 10.03 5.14 -7.32
N TYR A 59 9.61 5.12 -8.58
CA TYR A 59 9.89 6.22 -9.51
C TYR A 59 9.20 7.52 -9.09
N LEU A 60 7.98 7.45 -8.54
CA LEU A 60 7.31 8.61 -7.93
C LEU A 60 8.08 9.14 -6.71
N LEU A 61 8.60 8.27 -5.85
CA LEU A 61 9.42 8.68 -4.71
C LEU A 61 10.73 9.36 -5.17
N ILE A 62 11.42 8.81 -6.17
CA ILE A 62 12.60 9.44 -6.78
C ILE A 62 12.23 10.83 -7.30
N ARG A 63 11.09 10.96 -7.97
CA ARG A 63 10.59 12.23 -8.51
C ARG A 63 10.32 13.28 -7.43
N ILE A 64 9.72 12.89 -6.32
CA ILE A 64 9.49 13.77 -5.17
C ILE A 64 10.81 14.26 -4.57
N THR A 65 11.86 13.44 -4.58
CA THR A 65 13.17 13.85 -4.07
C THR A 65 13.95 14.75 -5.04
N ASP A 66 13.57 14.87 -6.31
CA ASP A 66 14.24 15.71 -7.33
C ASP A 66 13.89 17.21 -7.21
N VAL A 67 14.05 17.79 -6.02
CA VAL A 67 13.63 19.18 -5.77
C VAL A 67 14.62 20.21 -6.35
N VAL A 68 15.83 19.79 -6.75
CA VAL A 68 16.96 20.72 -7.00
C VAL A 68 17.51 20.67 -8.43
N GLY A 69 17.19 19.66 -9.25
CA GLY A 69 18.00 19.35 -10.44
C GLY A 69 17.39 19.68 -11.81
N THR A 70 16.07 19.52 -12.01
CA THR A 70 15.47 19.53 -13.35
C THR A 70 14.26 20.45 -13.47
N PRO A 71 14.01 21.09 -14.63
CA PRO A 71 12.74 21.75 -14.88
C PRO A 71 11.60 20.75 -14.70
N HIS A 72 10.64 21.10 -13.84
CA HIS A 72 9.50 20.23 -13.55
C HIS A 72 8.67 20.00 -14.82
N ASP A 73 8.78 18.78 -15.37
CA ASP A 73 7.99 18.33 -16.52
C ASP A 73 6.80 17.51 -16.05
N ALA A 74 5.64 18.17 -15.91
CA ALA A 74 4.40 17.57 -15.44
C ALA A 74 3.91 16.39 -16.30
N SER A 75 4.41 16.23 -17.54
CA SER A 75 4.06 15.11 -18.39
C SER A 75 4.58 13.78 -17.85
N ILE A 76 5.77 13.79 -17.21
CA ILE A 76 6.35 12.61 -16.57
C ILE A 76 5.51 12.19 -15.37
N ASP A 77 5.11 13.16 -14.54
CA ASP A 77 4.29 12.91 -13.34
C ASP A 77 2.94 12.31 -13.74
N THR A 78 2.31 12.89 -14.77
CA THR A 78 1.06 12.38 -15.34
C THR A 78 1.21 10.96 -15.88
N ALA A 79 2.29 10.67 -16.62
CA ALA A 79 2.52 9.35 -17.21
C ALA A 79 2.74 8.26 -16.14
N LEU A 80 3.51 8.56 -15.09
CA LEU A 80 3.72 7.66 -13.96
C LEU A 80 2.42 7.36 -13.22
N LEU A 81 1.67 8.40 -12.83
CA LEU A 81 0.41 8.26 -12.11
C LEU A 81 -0.65 7.53 -12.94
N PHE A 82 -0.78 7.87 -14.22
CA PHE A 82 -1.73 7.21 -15.12
C PHE A 82 -1.40 5.73 -15.29
N THR A 83 -0.12 5.39 -15.48
CA THR A 83 0.30 3.99 -15.60
C THR A 83 0.07 3.22 -14.31
N LEU A 84 0.32 3.84 -13.16
CA LEU A 84 0.07 3.25 -11.85
C LEU A 84 -1.42 2.93 -11.67
N LYS A 85 -2.32 3.86 -12.01
CA LYS A 85 -3.78 3.65 -11.98
C LYS A 85 -4.20 2.47 -12.85
N GLU A 86 -3.67 2.37 -14.06
CA GLU A 86 -3.97 1.28 -14.99
C GLU A 86 -3.49 -0.07 -14.47
N VAL A 87 -2.29 -0.13 -13.89
CA VAL A 87 -1.73 -1.36 -13.29
C VAL A 87 -2.57 -1.80 -12.09
N TYR A 88 -2.95 -0.88 -11.20
CA TYR A 88 -3.82 -1.20 -10.06
C TYR A 88 -5.21 -1.66 -10.48
N THR A 89 -5.76 -1.09 -11.56
CA THR A 89 -7.04 -1.51 -12.13
C THR A 89 -6.98 -2.97 -12.59
N LEU A 90 -5.92 -3.35 -13.29
CA LEU A 90 -5.69 -4.74 -13.72
C LEU A 90 -5.42 -5.69 -12.55
N LEU A 91 -4.68 -5.24 -11.52
CA LEU A 91 -4.50 -6.02 -10.29
C LEU A 91 -5.83 -6.34 -9.62
N HIS A 92 -6.69 -5.33 -9.48
CA HIS A 92 -7.99 -5.51 -8.86
C HIS A 92 -8.89 -6.47 -9.66
N GLN A 93 -8.90 -6.36 -10.98
CA GLN A 93 -9.64 -7.26 -11.87
C GLN A 93 -9.14 -8.72 -11.75
N ALA A 94 -7.82 -8.93 -11.76
CA ALA A 94 -7.23 -10.26 -11.64
C ALA A 94 -7.59 -10.95 -10.30
N GLU A 95 -7.76 -10.18 -9.23
CA GLU A 95 -8.22 -10.70 -7.94
C GLU A 95 -9.72 -11.04 -7.94
N GLN A 96 -10.57 -10.20 -8.52
CA GLN A 96 -12.01 -10.49 -8.63
C GLN A 96 -12.29 -11.75 -9.46
N ASP A 97 -11.55 -11.95 -10.56
CA ASP A 97 -11.64 -13.17 -11.38
C ASP A 97 -11.19 -14.41 -10.60
N SER A 98 -10.18 -14.25 -9.72
CA SER A 98 -9.70 -15.33 -8.85
C SER A 98 -10.70 -15.66 -7.75
N ILE A 99 -11.36 -14.66 -7.16
CA ILE A 99 -12.36 -14.82 -6.10
C ILE A 99 -13.64 -15.45 -6.65
N SER A 100 -14.14 -14.99 -7.79
CA SER A 100 -15.35 -15.54 -8.44
C SER A 100 -15.19 -17.02 -8.86
N THR A 101 -13.96 -17.48 -9.07
CA THR A 101 -13.64 -18.90 -9.33
C THR A 101 -13.50 -19.73 -8.05
N ALA A 102 -13.19 -19.09 -6.90
CA ALA A 102 -12.87 -19.73 -5.62
C ALA A 102 -14.00 -19.68 -4.58
N GLU A 103 -15.11 -19.01 -4.88
CA GLU A 103 -16.32 -18.97 -4.06
C GLU A 103 -17.07 -20.32 -4.06
N GLN A 104 -16.49 -21.31 -3.36
CA GLN A 104 -17.28 -22.34 -2.69
C GLN A 104 -16.58 -23.12 -1.56
N ASN A 105 -15.27 -23.01 -1.30
CA ASN A 105 -14.65 -23.91 -0.30
C ASN A 105 -13.48 -23.41 0.59
N ILE A 106 -12.96 -22.17 0.49
CA ILE A 106 -11.68 -21.83 1.16
C ILE A 106 -11.78 -20.53 1.98
N ARG A 107 -12.59 -20.53 3.04
CA ARG A 107 -12.45 -19.52 4.13
C ARG A 107 -11.36 -19.89 5.15
N THR A 108 -10.59 -20.97 4.93
CA THR A 108 -9.71 -21.55 5.96
C THR A 108 -8.29 -21.90 5.53
N LYS A 109 -7.86 -21.63 4.28
CA LYS A 109 -6.47 -21.85 3.85
C LYS A 109 -5.96 -20.71 2.96
N GLN A 110 -5.86 -19.51 3.53
CA GLN A 110 -4.99 -18.50 2.93
C GLN A 110 -3.55 -19.04 3.00
N THR A 111 -2.90 -19.19 1.85
CA THR A 111 -1.48 -19.57 1.79
C THR A 111 -0.61 -18.36 2.16
N TRP A 112 0.63 -18.59 2.58
CA TRP A 112 1.56 -17.49 2.83
C TRP A 112 1.82 -16.68 1.55
N GLU A 113 1.88 -17.32 0.38
CA GLU A 113 2.03 -16.66 -0.92
C GLU A 113 0.86 -15.71 -1.25
N ASP A 114 -0.37 -16.14 -0.96
CA ASP A 114 -1.54 -15.27 -1.14
C ASP A 114 -1.56 -14.13 -0.13
N TRP A 115 -1.14 -14.40 1.11
CA TRP A 115 -1.04 -13.38 2.14
C TRP A 115 0.01 -12.33 1.82
N ILE A 116 1.24 -12.73 1.47
CA ILE A 116 2.33 -11.79 1.17
C ILE A 116 2.02 -10.97 -0.08
N PHE A 117 1.31 -11.55 -1.06
CA PHE A 117 0.83 -10.82 -2.23
C PHE A 117 -0.14 -9.69 -1.84
N VAL A 118 -1.17 -10.01 -1.07
CA VAL A 118 -2.19 -9.05 -0.62
C VAL A 118 -1.55 -7.96 0.25
N GLU A 119 -0.68 -8.36 1.19
CA GLU A 119 0.02 -7.43 2.09
C GLU A 119 0.97 -6.52 1.32
N SER A 120 1.72 -7.04 0.35
CA SER A 120 2.62 -6.24 -0.50
C SER A 120 1.85 -5.21 -1.33
N LYS A 121 0.69 -5.60 -1.89
CA LYS A 121 -0.18 -4.70 -2.65
C LYS A 121 -0.73 -3.59 -1.75
N LEU A 122 -1.19 -3.94 -0.55
CA LEU A 122 -1.69 -3.01 0.46
C LEU A 122 -0.62 -2.00 0.87
N ARG A 123 0.59 -2.47 1.20
CA ARG A 123 1.72 -1.61 1.59
C ARG A 123 2.14 -0.66 0.46
N THR A 124 2.13 -1.14 -0.78
CA THR A 124 2.39 -0.29 -1.97
C THR A 124 1.33 0.79 -2.11
N ALA A 125 0.05 0.45 -1.90
CA ALA A 125 -1.04 1.42 -1.94
C ALA A 125 -0.93 2.44 -0.78
N ALA A 126 -0.57 1.99 0.42
CA ALA A 126 -0.36 2.87 1.58
C ALA A 126 0.71 3.96 1.30
N ILE A 127 1.80 3.61 0.61
CA ILE A 127 2.81 4.59 0.18
C ILE A 127 2.22 5.61 -0.80
N TYR A 128 1.43 5.16 -1.77
CA TYR A 128 0.71 6.06 -2.67
C TYR A 128 -0.21 7.02 -1.90
N PHE A 129 -0.95 6.55 -0.89
CA PHE A 129 -1.77 7.41 -0.05
C PHE A 129 -0.96 8.42 0.75
N ILE A 130 0.16 8.01 1.34
CA ILE A 130 1.08 8.94 2.03
C ILE A 130 1.53 10.05 1.07
N VAL A 131 1.89 9.69 -0.17
CA VAL A 131 2.23 10.67 -1.20
C VAL A 131 1.02 11.58 -1.52
N ALA A 132 -0.18 11.03 -1.69
CA ALA A 132 -1.38 11.80 -1.99
C ALA A 132 -1.80 12.77 -0.87
N ILE A 133 -1.50 12.43 0.39
CA ILE A 133 -1.78 13.30 1.55
C ILE A 133 -0.83 14.49 1.59
N HIS A 134 0.46 14.26 1.30
CA HIS A 134 1.51 15.28 1.47
C HIS A 134 1.83 16.08 0.22
N PHE A 135 1.45 15.59 -0.96
CA PHE A 135 1.75 16.21 -2.25
C PHE A 135 0.48 16.40 -3.08
N ASP A 136 0.40 17.53 -3.79
CA ASP A 136 -0.64 17.76 -4.77
C ASP A 136 -0.39 16.88 -6.00
N ILE A 137 -1.14 15.79 -6.11
CA ILE A 137 -1.06 14.82 -7.20
C ILE A 137 -2.25 14.91 -8.17
N GLU A 138 -3.07 15.96 -8.09
CA GLU A 138 -4.21 16.19 -8.98
C GLU A 138 -3.76 16.78 -10.34
N PHE A 139 -2.96 16.04 -11.10
CA PHE A 139 -2.48 16.47 -12.43
C PHE A 139 -3.51 16.21 -13.54
N GLY A 140 -4.74 16.72 -13.38
CA GLY A 140 -5.80 16.57 -14.39
C GLY A 140 -6.30 15.14 -14.61
N LEU A 141 -5.90 14.20 -13.75
CA LEU A 141 -6.48 12.86 -13.65
C LEU A 141 -7.67 12.94 -12.69
N PRO A 142 -8.87 12.44 -13.06
CA PRO A 142 -9.99 12.35 -12.12
C PRO A 142 -9.62 11.31 -11.05
N CYS A 143 -9.26 11.79 -9.86
CA CYS A 143 -8.92 10.99 -8.68
C CYS A 143 -10.00 10.99 -7.59
N ASN A 144 -11.19 11.52 -7.90
CA ASN A 144 -12.33 11.64 -6.97
C ASN A 144 -13.63 11.04 -7.54
N SER A 145 -13.53 10.03 -8.39
CA SER A 145 -14.69 9.27 -8.86
C SER A 145 -15.20 8.33 -7.76
N GLU A 146 -16.47 7.94 -7.82
CA GLU A 146 -17.06 6.98 -6.87
C GLU A 146 -16.32 5.62 -6.81
N HIS A 147 -15.46 5.35 -7.80
CA HIS A 147 -14.69 4.12 -7.97
C HIS A 147 -13.20 4.29 -7.60
N ASP A 148 -12.77 5.50 -7.26
CA ASP A 148 -11.42 5.71 -6.73
C ASP A 148 -11.40 5.30 -5.25
N TYR A 149 -10.23 4.86 -4.77
CA TYR A 149 -10.09 4.29 -3.43
C TYR A 149 -10.44 5.30 -2.33
N LYS A 150 -11.29 4.89 -1.38
CA LYS A 150 -11.64 5.68 -0.20
C LYS A 150 -10.73 5.29 0.97
N LEU A 151 -10.62 6.17 1.96
CA LEU A 151 -9.88 5.88 3.20
C LEU A 151 -10.40 4.62 3.92
N GLU A 152 -11.70 4.31 3.75
CA GLU A 152 -12.36 3.10 4.25
C GLU A 152 -11.88 1.81 3.56
N ASP A 153 -11.37 1.91 2.34
CA ASP A 153 -10.87 0.77 1.56
C ASP A 153 -9.38 0.47 1.86
N VAL A 154 -8.69 1.40 2.52
CA VAL A 154 -7.26 1.29 2.83
C VAL A 154 -7.09 0.61 4.18
N GLN A 155 -6.88 -0.70 4.17
CA GLN A 155 -6.56 -1.46 5.38
C GLN A 155 -5.18 -1.04 5.93
N LEU A 156 -5.05 -1.03 7.26
CA LEU A 156 -3.77 -0.78 7.92
C LEU A 156 -2.83 -1.98 7.68
N PRO A 157 -1.50 -1.73 7.53
CA PRO A 157 -0.50 -2.79 7.39
C PRO A 157 -0.55 -3.80 8.54
N ALA A 158 -0.21 -5.05 8.24
CA ALA A 158 -0.11 -6.10 9.24
C ALA A 158 1.03 -5.85 10.24
N ALA A 159 0.99 -6.59 11.35
CA ALA A 159 2.02 -6.60 12.37
C ALA A 159 3.41 -6.86 11.79
N LYS A 160 4.42 -6.19 12.36
CA LYS A 160 5.83 -6.27 11.99
C LYS A 160 6.33 -7.70 11.95
N THR A 161 6.02 -8.50 12.97
CA THR A 161 6.46 -9.90 13.04
C THR A 161 5.93 -10.77 11.90
N LEU A 162 4.70 -10.52 11.44
CA LEU A 162 4.14 -11.22 10.28
C LEU A 162 4.82 -10.81 8.98
N TRP A 163 5.12 -9.52 8.82
CA TRP A 163 5.77 -8.99 7.62
C TRP A 163 7.24 -9.42 7.51
N GLU A 164 7.96 -9.42 8.62
CA GLU A 164 9.37 -9.80 8.67
C GLU A 164 9.59 -11.32 8.62
N ALA A 165 8.52 -12.12 8.67
CA ALA A 165 8.61 -13.57 8.50
C ALA A 165 9.10 -13.93 7.08
N GLY A 166 10.32 -14.45 7.00
CA GLY A 166 10.99 -14.75 5.72
C GLY A 166 10.48 -16.00 5.00
N ASP A 167 9.65 -16.82 5.66
CA ASP A 167 9.08 -18.04 5.10
C ASP A 167 7.71 -18.38 5.72
N GLU A 168 7.01 -19.32 5.08
CA GLU A 168 5.67 -19.75 5.49
C GLU A 168 5.64 -20.38 6.90
N GLU A 169 6.71 -21.07 7.33
CA GLU A 169 6.75 -21.73 8.63
C GLU A 169 6.77 -20.67 9.73
N THR A 170 7.72 -19.73 9.65
CA THR A 170 7.86 -18.60 10.57
C THR A 170 6.58 -17.76 10.60
N TRP A 171 6.02 -17.43 9.43
CA TRP A 171 4.78 -16.66 9.34
C TRP A 171 3.62 -17.36 10.05
N ARG A 172 3.51 -18.68 9.90
CA ARG A 172 2.45 -19.47 10.54
C ARG A 172 2.63 -19.56 12.06
N GLU A 173 3.85 -19.54 12.56
CA GLU A 173 4.14 -19.47 13.99
C GLU A 173 3.75 -18.12 14.59
N GLU A 174 4.17 -17.03 13.97
CA GLU A 174 3.81 -15.67 14.39
C GLU A 174 2.29 -15.45 14.33
N LEU A 175 1.63 -15.95 13.29
CA LEU A 175 0.17 -15.89 13.18
C LEU A 175 -0.53 -16.63 14.34
N LYS A 176 0.03 -17.75 14.83
CA LYS A 176 -0.50 -18.45 16.01
C LYS A 176 -0.27 -17.66 17.28
N VAL A 177 0.88 -17.00 17.43
CA VAL A 177 1.20 -16.17 18.60
C VAL A 177 0.22 -15.01 18.70
N LEU A 178 -0.02 -14.28 17.60
CA LEU A 178 -0.97 -13.17 17.55
C LEU A 178 -2.40 -13.63 17.82
N LYS A 179 -2.83 -14.76 17.24
CA LYS A 179 -4.16 -15.33 17.54
C LYS A 179 -4.32 -15.66 19.03
N ARG A 180 -3.31 -16.24 19.67
CA ARG A 180 -3.35 -16.53 21.11
C ARG A 180 -3.40 -15.26 21.96
N LYS A 181 -2.62 -14.22 21.60
CA LYS A 181 -2.67 -12.91 22.28
C LYS A 181 -4.10 -12.34 22.23
N ARG A 182 -4.74 -12.40 21.05
CA ARG A 182 -6.11 -11.95 20.83
C ARG A 182 -7.14 -12.77 21.62
N ASP A 183 -7.06 -14.09 21.55
CA ASP A 183 -7.99 -15.01 22.23
C ASP A 183 -7.88 -14.87 23.77
N ALA A 184 -6.70 -14.52 24.29
CA ALA A 184 -6.49 -14.31 25.72
C ALA A 184 -7.05 -12.97 26.25
N LYS A 185 -7.37 -12.02 25.38
CA LYS A 185 -7.81 -10.66 25.75
C LYS A 185 -9.34 -10.54 25.89
N ASP A 186 -10.11 -11.63 25.74
CA ASP A 186 -11.59 -11.65 25.80
C ASP A 186 -12.23 -10.55 24.94
N THR A 187 -11.58 -10.17 23.83
CA THR A 187 -12.09 -9.15 22.93
C THR A 187 -13.35 -9.69 22.28
N ILE A 188 -14.50 -9.12 22.68
CA ILE A 188 -15.83 -9.40 22.16
C ILE A 188 -15.76 -9.58 20.64
N GLU A 189 -16.44 -10.60 20.11
CA GLU A 189 -16.63 -10.94 18.69
C GLU A 189 -17.31 -9.81 17.88
N VAL A 190 -16.82 -8.57 17.98
CA VAL A 190 -17.07 -7.54 16.99
C VAL A 190 -16.22 -7.99 15.80
N GLY A 191 -16.92 -8.33 14.71
CA GLY A 191 -16.36 -9.09 13.59
C GLY A 191 -14.97 -8.62 13.15
N GLU A 192 -14.23 -9.52 12.50
CA GLU A 192 -12.87 -9.36 11.95
C GLU A 192 -12.72 -8.22 10.92
N HIS A 193 -13.34 -7.07 11.15
CA HIS A 193 -13.22 -5.87 10.36
C HIS A 193 -11.81 -5.36 10.57
N LYS A 194 -10.92 -5.62 9.61
CA LYS A 194 -9.55 -5.11 9.62
C LYS A 194 -9.57 -3.60 9.80
N LEU A 195 -8.66 -3.08 10.63
CA LEU A 195 -8.52 -1.64 10.83
C LEU A 195 -8.19 -0.96 9.50
N THR A 196 -8.72 0.24 9.30
CA THR A 196 -8.56 1.02 8.08
C THR A 196 -7.89 2.36 8.36
N LEU A 197 -7.42 3.04 7.32
CA LEU A 197 -6.89 4.40 7.41
C LEU A 197 -7.98 5.38 7.88
N HIS A 198 -9.23 5.15 7.49
CA HIS A 198 -10.37 5.91 8.00
C HIS A 198 -10.50 5.80 9.52
N ASP A 199 -10.34 4.61 10.10
CA ASP A 199 -10.39 4.41 11.55
C ASP A 199 -9.31 5.23 12.28
N LEU A 200 -8.11 5.28 11.70
CA LEU A 200 -6.98 6.03 12.24
C LEU A 200 -7.19 7.55 12.16
N VAL A 201 -7.71 8.05 11.03
CA VAL A 201 -8.06 9.47 10.87
C VAL A 201 -9.18 9.87 11.82
N ARG A 202 -10.15 8.99 12.05
CA ARG A 202 -11.25 9.23 13.00
C ARG A 202 -10.73 9.38 14.43
N GLU A 203 -9.80 8.54 14.86
CA GLU A 203 -9.19 8.65 16.20
C GLU A 203 -8.39 9.95 16.37
N ASN A 204 -7.70 10.42 15.34
CA ASN A 204 -6.99 11.71 15.42
C ASN A 204 -7.94 12.92 15.52
N ARG A 205 -9.22 12.77 15.17
CA ARG A 205 -10.22 13.85 15.09
C ARG A 205 -11.20 13.88 16.27
N SER A 206 -11.22 12.86 17.13
CA SER A 206 -12.22 12.68 18.20
C SER A 206 -12.11 13.65 19.40
N ASP A 207 -11.52 14.84 19.19
CA ASP A 207 -11.57 15.97 20.15
C ASP A 207 -12.96 16.66 20.22
N ALA A 208 -14.00 16.18 19.52
CA ALA A 208 -15.30 16.85 19.42
C ALA A 208 -16.53 15.95 19.68
N GLU A 209 -17.08 16.10 20.89
CA GLU A 209 -18.48 15.82 21.33
C GLU A 209 -19.06 14.40 21.08
N GLU A 210 -18.84 13.46 22.02
CA GLU A 210 -19.43 12.10 21.98
C GLU A 210 -20.76 11.97 22.75
N SER A 211 -21.69 11.20 22.17
CA SER A 211 -22.89 10.69 22.83
C SER A 211 -22.63 9.36 23.58
N HIS A 212 -23.48 9.01 24.54
CA HIS A 212 -23.24 7.91 25.51
C HIS A 212 -23.12 6.48 24.91
N ASP A 213 -23.57 6.25 23.66
CA ASP A 213 -23.52 4.96 22.94
C ASP A 213 -22.34 4.88 21.95
N GLU A 214 -21.75 6.02 21.55
CA GLU A 214 -20.54 6.09 20.73
C GLU A 214 -19.28 5.79 21.57
N SER A 215 -19.28 6.28 22.81
CA SER A 215 -18.17 6.12 23.76
C SER A 215 -17.65 4.68 23.92
N LYS A 216 -18.55 3.67 23.95
CA LYS A 216 -18.13 2.24 24.04
C LYS A 216 -17.52 1.71 22.74
N LYS A 217 -18.02 2.13 21.58
CA LYS A 217 -17.45 1.72 20.29
C LYS A 217 -16.11 2.39 20.04
N GLU A 218 -15.94 3.61 20.53
CA GLU A 218 -14.68 4.35 20.48
C GLU A 218 -13.65 3.79 21.45
N GLU A 219 -14.04 3.36 22.64
CA GLU A 219 -13.16 2.62 23.55
C GLU A 219 -12.62 1.34 22.88
N VAL A 220 -13.50 0.54 22.25
CA VAL A 220 -13.08 -0.67 21.52
C VAL A 220 -12.21 -0.34 20.32
N LEU A 221 -12.47 0.76 19.62
CA LEU A 221 -11.63 1.18 18.49
C LEU A 221 -10.22 1.58 18.96
N ARG A 222 -10.14 2.39 20.02
CA ARG A 222 -8.90 2.80 20.67
C ARG A 222 -8.07 1.59 21.12
N ASP A 223 -8.69 0.63 21.83
CA ASP A 223 -8.00 -0.58 22.28
C ASP A 223 -7.38 -1.39 21.13
N ARG A 224 -8.06 -1.40 19.97
CA ARG A 224 -7.58 -2.09 18.77
C ARG A 224 -6.48 -1.31 18.04
N LEU A 225 -6.58 0.02 18.02
CA LEU A 225 -5.53 0.88 17.48
C LEU A 225 -4.28 0.82 18.36
N ASP A 226 -4.42 0.77 19.69
CA ASP A 226 -3.31 0.58 20.63
C ASP A 226 -2.61 -0.75 20.40
N GLU A 227 -3.36 -1.85 20.22
CA GLU A 227 -2.78 -3.15 19.86
C GLU A 227 -2.03 -3.10 18.52
N TRP A 228 -2.57 -2.37 17.53
CA TRP A 228 -1.88 -2.14 16.27
C TRP A 228 -0.63 -1.28 16.45
N PHE A 229 -0.68 -0.27 17.33
CA PHE A 229 0.45 0.61 17.64
C PHE A 229 1.63 -0.12 18.30
N GLU A 230 1.35 -1.17 19.09
CA GLU A 230 2.38 -2.01 19.70
C GLU A 230 3.15 -2.86 18.68
N GLU A 231 2.54 -3.16 17.53
CA GLU A 231 3.04 -4.17 16.60
C GLU A 231 3.31 -3.62 15.19
N PHE A 232 3.06 -2.33 14.91
CA PHE A 232 3.34 -1.76 13.59
C PHE A 232 4.85 -1.67 13.29
N ASP A 233 5.19 -1.61 12.01
CA ASP A 233 6.55 -1.35 11.54
C ASP A 233 6.76 0.11 11.11
N GLU A 234 7.90 0.40 10.50
CA GLU A 234 8.28 1.75 10.10
C GLU A 234 7.27 2.36 9.11
N LEU A 235 6.64 1.56 8.24
CA LEU A 235 5.60 2.04 7.34
C LEU A 235 4.32 2.39 8.11
N GLY A 236 3.91 1.53 9.04
CA GLY A 236 2.77 1.82 9.92
C GLY A 236 2.98 3.09 10.74
N MET A 237 4.18 3.33 11.25
CA MET A 237 4.55 4.57 11.93
C MET A 237 4.36 5.80 11.03
N ILE A 238 4.87 5.76 9.80
CA ILE A 238 4.75 6.87 8.84
C ILE A 238 3.27 7.11 8.49
N LEU A 239 2.48 6.05 8.33
CA LEU A 239 1.06 6.15 8.04
C LEU A 239 0.29 6.81 9.19
N ALA A 240 0.59 6.41 10.44
CA ALA A 240 0.02 7.03 11.64
C ALA A 240 0.34 8.52 11.72
N ILE A 241 1.61 8.90 11.54
CA ILE A 241 2.00 10.31 11.53
C ILE A 241 1.31 11.06 10.38
N SER A 242 1.27 10.49 9.17
CA SER A 242 0.67 11.11 8.00
C SER A 242 -0.84 11.32 8.16
N SER A 243 -1.53 10.42 8.85
CA SER A 243 -2.96 10.53 9.10
C SER A 243 -3.36 11.71 9.98
N THR A 244 -2.41 12.31 10.72
CA THR A 244 -2.65 13.54 11.49
C THR A 244 -2.73 14.79 10.62
N ALA A 245 -2.29 14.71 9.36
CA ALA A 245 -2.32 15.82 8.40
C ALA A 245 -3.68 15.95 7.66
N ILE A 246 -4.60 15.01 7.87
CA ILE A 246 -5.94 14.94 7.22
C ILE A 246 -7.02 15.56 8.10
#